data_AF-A0AAJ1FPX3-F1
#
_entry.id   AF-A0AAJ1FPX3-F1
#
_cell.length_a   1.000
_cell.length_b   1.000
_cell.length_c   1.000
_cell.angle_alpha   90.00
_cell.angle_beta   90.00
_cell.angle_gamma   90.00
#
_symmetry.space_group_name_H-M   'P 1'
#
loop_
_entity.id
_entity.type
_entity.pdbx_description
1 polymer ?
#
loop_
_entity_poly.entity_id
_entity_poly.type
_entity_poly.pdbx_seq_one_letter_code
_entity_poly.pdbx_strand_id
1 'polypeptide(L)'
;MNRDEILDGLKVAESTLNIKLPSKYKQFSSEEIKDTDTYEIQTPQGDTVYLYNYKDLVERNETYTIQDVEPDYLLIGQDGDLGYFINVKDNSELVYSLDLGALGSLDMDEEAKDIYKLRA
;
A
#
# COMPACT_ATOMS: atom_id res chain seq x y z
N MET A 1 8.20 12.03 -14.05
CA MET A 1 8.26 12.55 -12.68
C MET A 1 9.63 12.36 -12.05
N ASN A 2 10.08 13.28 -11.19
CA ASN A 2 11.29 13.11 -10.39
C ASN A 2 10.96 12.58 -8.98
N ARG A 3 11.98 12.12 -8.24
CA ARG A 3 11.83 11.54 -6.89
C ARG A 3 11.09 12.47 -5.93
N ASP A 4 11.38 13.77 -5.97
CA ASP A 4 10.83 14.75 -5.03
C ASP A 4 9.33 14.94 -5.23
N GLU A 5 8.86 14.96 -6.48
CA GLU A 5 7.43 15.06 -6.81
C GLU A 5 6.63 13.87 -6.25
N ILE A 6 7.18 12.66 -6.33
CA ILE A 6 6.55 11.45 -5.77
C ILE A 6 6.50 11.54 -4.25
N LEU A 7 7.59 11.95 -3.61
CA LEU A 7 7.65 12.12 -2.16
C LEU A 7 6.68 13.20 -1.67
N ASP A 8 6.52 14.29 -2.42
CA ASP A 8 5.55 15.33 -2.10
C ASP A 8 4.11 14.84 -2.26
N GLY A 9 3.83 14.06 -3.30
CA GLY A 9 2.54 13.39 -3.47
C GLY A 9 2.21 12.43 -2.31
N LEU A 10 3.20 11.66 -1.84
CA LEU A 10 3.04 10.79 -0.68
C LEU A 10 2.79 11.58 0.62
N LYS A 11 3.42 12.75 0.80
CA LYS A 11 3.13 13.63 1.95
C LYS A 11 1.71 14.18 1.92
N VAL A 12 1.20 14.48 0.72
CA VAL A 12 -0.21 14.87 0.54
C VAL A 12 -1.11 13.71 0.95
N ALA A 13 -0.84 12.48 0.49
CA ALA A 13 -1.61 11.32 0.91
C ALA A 13 -1.56 11.07 2.44
N GLU A 14 -0.38 11.18 3.06
CA GLU A 14 -0.21 11.12 4.52
C GLU A 14 -1.12 12.14 5.23
N SER A 15 -1.16 13.38 4.72
CA SER A 15 -1.96 14.46 5.32
C SER A 15 -3.45 14.27 5.11
N THR A 16 -3.87 13.85 3.90
CA THR A 16 -5.28 13.65 3.56
C THR A 16 -5.90 12.50 4.33
N LEU A 17 -5.19 11.37 4.43
CA LEU A 17 -5.67 10.17 5.12
C LEU A 17 -5.36 10.20 6.62
N ASN A 18 -4.62 11.22 7.10
CA ASN A 18 -4.18 11.36 8.49
C ASN A 18 -3.38 10.13 8.99
N ILE A 19 -2.40 9.71 8.20
CA ILE A 19 -1.55 8.54 8.45
C ILE A 19 -0.06 8.91 8.36
N LYS A 20 0.81 7.97 8.73
CA LYS A 20 2.25 8.09 8.50
C LYS A 20 2.76 6.87 7.74
N LEU A 21 3.30 7.11 6.55
CA LEU A 21 3.84 6.07 5.70
C LEU A 21 5.20 5.57 6.23
N PRO A 22 5.44 4.25 6.17
CA PRO A 22 6.73 3.64 6.45
C PRO A 22 7.84 4.20 5.56
N SER A 23 9.08 4.19 6.07
CA SER A 23 10.21 4.79 5.37
C SER A 23 10.59 3.98 4.13
N LYS A 24 10.56 2.65 4.20
CA LYS A 24 10.90 1.82 3.04
C LYS A 24 9.81 1.89 1.98
N TYR A 25 8.54 2.02 2.38
CA TYR A 25 7.45 2.24 1.42
C TYR A 25 7.68 3.51 0.60
N LYS A 26 7.94 4.65 1.24
CA LYS A 26 8.24 5.91 0.53
C LYS A 26 9.44 5.79 -0.41
N GLN A 27 10.48 5.09 0.04
CA GLN A 27 11.66 4.84 -0.78
C GLN A 27 11.29 4.00 -2.02
N PHE A 28 10.60 2.88 -1.81
CA PHE A 28 10.16 1.96 -2.85
C PHE A 28 9.26 2.65 -3.88
N SER A 29 8.26 3.40 -3.44
CA SER A 29 7.38 4.16 -4.33
C SER A 29 8.18 5.12 -5.22
N SER A 30 9.23 5.75 -4.69
CA SER A 30 10.03 6.71 -5.44
C SER A 30 11.10 6.08 -6.35
N GLU A 31 11.56 4.88 -6.04
CA GLU A 31 12.67 4.20 -6.73
C GLU A 31 12.20 3.14 -7.73
N GLU A 32 11.07 2.48 -7.45
CA GLU A 32 10.57 1.34 -8.20
C GLU A 32 9.28 1.71 -8.96
N ILE A 33 8.23 2.14 -8.26
CA ILE A 33 6.91 2.48 -8.86
C ILE A 33 7.03 3.74 -9.73
N LYS A 34 7.63 4.81 -9.19
CA LYS A 34 7.83 6.09 -9.90
C LYS A 34 6.52 6.71 -10.39
N ASP A 35 6.38 6.85 -11.72
CA ASP A 35 5.27 7.48 -12.42
C ASP A 35 4.55 6.45 -13.31
N THR A 36 4.73 5.15 -13.04
CA THR A 36 3.98 4.11 -13.74
C THR A 36 2.55 4.09 -13.20
N ASP A 37 1.57 4.03 -14.11
CA ASP A 37 0.15 3.90 -13.74
C ASP A 37 -0.11 2.61 -12.95
N THR A 38 0.60 1.54 -13.28
CA THR A 38 0.56 0.27 -12.55
C THR A 38 1.97 -0.30 -12.43
N TYR A 39 2.32 -0.77 -11.23
CA TYR A 39 3.57 -1.48 -10.99
C TYR A 39 3.26 -2.92 -10.58
N GLU A 40 3.43 -3.83 -11.53
CA GLU A 40 3.16 -5.25 -11.34
C GLU A 40 4.34 -5.95 -10.65
N ILE A 41 4.04 -6.78 -9.65
CA ILE A 41 5.00 -7.69 -9.03
C ILE A 41 4.42 -9.10 -8.94
N GLN A 42 5.31 -10.09 -8.83
CA GLN A 42 4.96 -11.45 -8.46
C GLN A 42 5.33 -11.69 -7.00
N THR A 43 4.41 -12.20 -6.18
CA THR A 43 4.72 -12.60 -4.80
C THR A 43 5.51 -13.92 -4.78
N PRO A 44 6.24 -14.23 -3.69
CA PRO A 44 6.84 -15.56 -3.50
C PRO A 44 5.85 -16.73 -3.63
N GLN A 45 4.56 -16.48 -3.41
CA GLN A 45 3.45 -17.42 -3.49
C GLN A 45 2.93 -17.58 -4.94
N GLY A 46 3.31 -16.68 -5.85
CA GLY A 46 2.94 -16.71 -7.27
C GLY A 46 1.75 -15.83 -7.63
N ASP A 47 1.31 -14.94 -6.73
CA ASP A 47 0.22 -13.99 -6.96
C ASP A 47 0.72 -12.79 -7.75
N THR A 48 -0.18 -12.18 -8.53
CA THR A 48 0.16 -11.01 -9.37
C THR A 48 -0.42 -9.76 -8.75
N VAL A 49 0.42 -8.97 -8.06
CA VAL A 49 -0.02 -7.77 -7.35
C VAL A 49 0.21 -6.54 -8.20
N TYR A 50 -0.84 -5.75 -8.36
CA TYR A 50 -0.79 -4.43 -8.96
C TYR A 50 -0.65 -3.37 -7.87
N LEU A 51 0.58 -2.90 -7.65
CA LEU A 51 0.85 -1.81 -6.70
C LEU A 51 0.46 -0.46 -7.29
N TYR A 52 -0.17 0.37 -6.46
CA TYR A 52 -0.70 1.65 -6.85
C TYR A 52 0.38 2.72 -6.97
N ASN A 53 0.16 3.64 -7.91
CA ASN A 53 0.86 4.90 -7.90
C ASN A 53 0.41 5.77 -6.71
N TYR A 54 1.28 6.68 -6.25
CA TYR A 54 0.92 7.62 -5.18
C TYR A 54 -0.34 8.45 -5.52
N LYS A 55 -0.61 8.70 -6.81
CA LYS A 55 -1.78 9.43 -7.30
C LYS A 55 -3.10 8.74 -6.96
N ASP A 56 -3.10 7.40 -6.91
CA ASP A 56 -4.30 6.60 -6.72
C ASP A 56 -4.53 6.21 -5.25
N LEU A 57 -3.51 6.34 -4.39
CA LEU A 57 -3.58 5.88 -2.99
C LEU A 57 -4.79 6.46 -2.25
N VAL A 58 -5.01 7.78 -2.37
CA VAL A 58 -6.12 8.45 -1.69
C VAL A 58 -7.46 7.95 -2.22
N GLU A 59 -7.68 8.01 -3.53
CA GLU A 59 -8.95 7.58 -4.16
C GLU A 59 -9.28 6.12 -3.83
N ARG A 60 -8.29 5.23 -3.91
CA ARG A 60 -8.49 3.80 -3.64
C ARG A 60 -8.84 3.55 -2.18
N ASN A 61 -8.16 4.19 -1.24
CA ASN A 61 -8.43 4.00 0.19
C ASN A 61 -9.79 4.61 0.60
N GLU A 62 -10.19 5.74 -0.01
CA GLU A 62 -11.52 6.31 0.18
C GLU A 62 -12.62 5.40 -0.39
N THR A 63 -12.41 4.83 -1.59
CA THR A 63 -13.38 3.93 -2.24
C THR A 63 -13.70 2.72 -1.39
N TYR A 64 -12.71 2.14 -0.72
CA TYR A 64 -12.88 1.00 0.18
C TYR A 64 -13.07 1.40 1.65
N THR A 65 -13.17 2.70 1.94
CA THR A 65 -13.34 3.24 3.31
C THR A 65 -12.30 2.73 4.31
N ILE A 66 -11.07 2.49 3.86
CA ILE A 66 -10.05 1.74 4.63
C ILE A 66 -9.80 2.38 6.00
N GLN A 67 -9.63 3.70 6.06
CA GLN A 67 -9.34 4.36 7.34
C GLN A 67 -10.52 4.35 8.33
N ASP A 68 -11.75 4.07 7.87
CA ASP A 68 -12.91 3.94 8.76
C ASP A 68 -13.02 2.53 9.36
N VAL A 69 -12.69 1.50 8.58
CA VAL A 69 -12.86 0.08 8.98
C VAL A 69 -11.57 -0.54 9.51
N GLU A 70 -10.42 -0.13 8.99
CA GLU A 70 -9.07 -0.64 9.27
C GLU A 70 -8.07 0.54 9.43
N PRO A 71 -8.25 1.42 10.43
CA PRO A 71 -7.51 2.70 10.56
C PRO A 71 -5.99 2.57 10.69
N ASP A 72 -5.51 1.39 11.11
CA ASP A 72 -4.10 1.11 11.30
C ASP A 72 -3.40 0.68 10.00
N TYR A 73 -4.13 0.61 8.88
CA TYR A 73 -3.66 0.10 7.60
C TYR A 73 -3.91 1.07 6.44
N LEU A 74 -3.16 0.86 5.36
CA LEU A 74 -3.33 1.53 4.07
C LEU A 74 -3.29 0.50 2.96
N LEU A 75 -4.28 0.51 2.08
CA LEU A 75 -4.32 -0.30 0.86
C LEU A 75 -3.32 0.26 -0.16
N ILE A 76 -2.39 -0.57 -0.62
CA ILE A 76 -1.29 -0.19 -1.52
C ILE A 76 -1.30 -0.91 -2.87
N GLY A 77 -2.15 -1.93 -3.02
CA GLY A 77 -2.29 -2.69 -4.26
C GLY A 77 -3.31 -3.81 -4.13
N GLN A 78 -3.56 -4.52 -5.24
CA GLN A 78 -4.54 -5.61 -5.29
C GLN A 78 -4.11 -6.72 -6.25
N ASP A 79 -4.62 -7.92 -5.99
CA ASP A 79 -4.82 -9.00 -6.96
C ASP A 79 -6.31 -9.38 -6.95
N GLY A 80 -7.07 -8.84 -7.90
CA GLY A 80 -8.54 -8.97 -7.89
C GLY A 80 -9.16 -8.38 -6.61
N ASP A 81 -9.87 -9.23 -5.85
CA ASP A 81 -10.51 -8.86 -4.59
C ASP A 81 -9.56 -8.96 -3.38
N LEU A 82 -8.35 -9.51 -3.56
CA LEU A 82 -7.34 -9.55 -2.51
C LEU A 82 -6.59 -8.21 -2.45
N GLY A 83 -6.77 -7.48 -1.36
CA GLY A 83 -6.06 -6.24 -1.08
C GLY A 83 -4.71 -6.50 -0.41
N TYR A 84 -3.72 -5.67 -0.73
CA TYR A 84 -2.41 -5.65 -0.06
C TYR A 84 -2.25 -4.35 0.71
N PHE A 85 -1.81 -4.46 1.95
CA PHE A 85 -1.81 -3.36 2.91
C PHE A 85 -0.44 -3.17 3.54
N ILE A 86 -0.15 -1.94 3.96
CA ILE A 86 0.94 -1.67 4.90
C ILE A 86 0.34 -1.18 6.21
N ASN A 87 0.98 -1.54 7.32
CA ASN A 87 0.63 -0.98 8.61
C ASN A 87 1.23 0.43 8.74
N VAL A 88 0.39 1.42 9.03
CA VAL A 88 0.76 2.84 9.13
C VAL A 88 0.88 3.33 10.57
N LYS A 89 0.80 2.38 11.52
CA LYS A 89 1.00 2.59 12.95
C LYS A 89 2.39 2.14 13.36
N ASP A 90 2.89 2.71 14.47
CA ASP A 90 4.12 2.30 15.14
C ASP A 90 5.37 2.24 14.24
N ASN A 91 5.34 2.92 13.09
CA ASN A 91 6.41 2.92 12.10
C ASN A 91 6.80 1.49 11.64
N SER A 92 5.81 0.59 11.56
CA SER A 92 5.94 -0.75 11.02
C SER A 92 6.30 -0.70 9.54
N GLU A 93 7.04 -1.69 9.06
CA GLU A 93 7.31 -1.86 7.62
C GLU A 93 6.56 -3.07 7.05
N LEU A 94 5.81 -3.82 7.88
CA LEU A 94 5.16 -5.06 7.49
C LEU A 94 4.09 -4.84 6.41
N VAL A 95 4.02 -5.81 5.50
CA VAL A 95 2.99 -5.90 4.45
C VAL A 95 2.03 -7.03 4.79
N TYR A 96 0.75 -6.78 4.55
CA TYR A 96 -0.34 -7.70 4.82
C TYR A 96 -1.23 -7.91 3.60
N SER A 97 -2.06 -8.93 3.63
CA SER A 97 -3.14 -9.15 2.68
C SER A 97 -4.47 -9.40 3.39
N LEU A 98 -5.57 -9.04 2.73
CA LEU A 98 -6.92 -9.39 3.16
C LEU A 98 -7.89 -9.30 1.98
N ASP A 99 -8.86 -10.22 1.92
CA ASP A 99 -9.99 -10.11 1.00
C ASP A 99 -10.79 -8.82 1.31
N LEU A 100 -10.99 -7.98 0.31
CA LEU A 100 -11.66 -6.69 0.48
C LEU A 100 -13.12 -6.81 0.95
N GLY A 101 -13.77 -7.95 0.69
CA GLY A 101 -15.08 -8.28 1.23
C GLY A 101 -15.08 -8.62 2.73
N ALA A 102 -13.90 -8.81 3.34
CA ALA A 102 -13.72 -9.16 4.75
C ALA A 102 -13.21 -8.01 5.64
N LEU A 103 -13.01 -6.81 5.08
CA LEU A 103 -12.59 -5.61 5.83
C LEU A 103 -13.45 -5.37 7.08
N GLY A 104 -12.80 -5.07 8.22
CA GLY A 104 -13.47 -4.84 9.51
C GLY A 104 -14.08 -6.10 10.16
N SER A 105 -13.89 -7.28 9.55
CA SER A 105 -14.49 -8.54 10.02
C SER A 105 -13.47 -9.63 10.34
N LEU A 106 -12.36 -9.71 9.59
CA LEU A 106 -11.29 -10.69 9.77
C LEU A 106 -9.94 -10.00 9.95
N ASP A 107 -9.03 -10.67 10.64
CA ASP A 107 -7.65 -10.24 10.76
C ASP A 107 -6.91 -10.37 9.42
N MET A 108 -5.96 -9.46 9.16
CA MET A 108 -5.11 -9.50 7.97
C MET A 108 -3.99 -10.55 8.09
N ASP A 109 -3.62 -11.16 6.97
CA ASP A 109 -2.51 -12.11 6.88
C ASP A 109 -1.18 -11.39 6.62
N GLU A 110 -0.10 -11.75 7.33
CA GLU A 110 1.22 -11.14 7.12
C GLU A 110 1.90 -11.76 5.88
N GLU A 111 2.23 -10.92 4.89
CA GLU A 111 2.85 -11.35 3.63
C GLU A 111 4.36 -11.12 3.58
N ALA A 112 4.83 -9.98 4.11
CA ALA A 112 6.24 -9.64 4.03
C ALA A 112 6.71 -8.74 5.17
N LYS A 113 8.01 -8.83 5.47
CA LYS A 113 8.64 -7.99 6.49
C LYS A 113 8.91 -6.55 6.06
N ASP A 114 8.88 -6.29 4.75
CA ASP A 114 8.87 -4.98 4.13
C ASP A 114 8.46 -5.05 2.66
N ILE A 115 8.13 -3.91 2.06
CA ILE A 115 7.68 -3.81 0.66
C ILE A 115 8.69 -4.38 -0.35
N TYR A 116 9.99 -4.32 -0.06
CA TYR A 116 11.01 -4.88 -0.96
C TYR A 116 11.02 -6.41 -0.94
N LYS A 117 10.49 -7.03 0.12
CA LYS A 117 10.37 -8.48 0.29
C LYS A 117 9.02 -9.04 -0.17
N LEU A 118 8.09 -8.19 -0.60
CA LEU A 118 6.80 -8.63 -1.12
C LEU A 118 6.93 -9.31 -2.49
N ARG A 119 7.98 -9.00 -3.25
CA ARG A 119 8.26 -9.60 -4.55
C ARG A 119 9.24 -10.77 -4.45
N ALA A 120 9.06 -11.76 -5.31
CA ALA A 120 9.94 -12.93 -5.48
C ALA A 120 11.32 -12.59 -6.07
#